data_AF-A0A0J9V6D1-F1
#
_entry.id   AF-A0A0J9V6D1-F1
#
_cell.length_a   1.000
_cell.length_b   1.000
_cell.length_c   1.000
_cell.angle_alpha   90.00
_cell.angle_beta   90.00
_cell.angle_gamma   90.00
#
_symmetry.space_group_name_H-M   'P 1'
#
loop_
_entity.id
_entity.type
_entity.pdbx_description
1 polymer ?
#
loop_
_entity_poly.entity_id
_entity_poly.type
_entity_poly.pdbx_seq_one_letter_code
_entity_poly.pdbx_strand_id
1 'polypeptide(L)'
;MHFSTASVLATLISAATAAKQMQINYYSDTQCRNYAGQVDVTWANALYSGKTNCYNYSYGRAMNIAECQVGGCFCNLYKGKNCNEYMDQMVYGDQFGCRPWANQVQSFACYYRG
;
A
#
# COMPACT_ATOMS: atom_id res chain seq x y z
N MET A 1 26.88 -52.40 -24.52
CA MET A 1 26.05 -51.18 -24.54
C MET A 1 25.32 -51.13 -23.21
N HIS A 2 25.67 -50.22 -22.31
CA HIS A 2 24.89 -50.00 -21.08
C HIS A 2 24.26 -48.62 -21.19
N PHE A 3 22.93 -48.61 -21.32
CA PHE A 3 22.11 -47.41 -21.33
C PHE A 3 21.99 -46.89 -19.89
N SER A 4 22.63 -45.75 -19.61
CA SER A 4 22.36 -44.98 -18.40
C SER A 4 21.33 -43.90 -18.75
N THR A 5 20.06 -44.19 -18.46
CA THR A 5 18.97 -43.21 -18.51
C THR A 5 19.09 -42.26 -17.32
N ALA A 6 19.74 -41.12 -17.53
CA ALA A 6 19.74 -40.04 -16.55
C ALA A 6 18.34 -39.45 -16.47
N SER A 7 17.66 -39.69 -15.35
CA SER A 7 16.38 -39.06 -15.03
C SER A 7 16.63 -37.63 -14.57
N VAL A 8 16.35 -36.65 -15.43
CA VAL A 8 16.44 -35.24 -15.07
C VAL A 8 15.16 -34.89 -14.29
N LEU A 9 15.26 -34.85 -12.97
CA LEU A 9 14.24 -34.23 -12.13
C LEU A 9 14.17 -32.74 -12.47
N ALA A 10 13.18 -32.36 -13.28
CA ALA A 10 12.79 -30.97 -13.44
C ALA A 10 12.16 -30.49 -12.13
N THR A 11 12.97 -29.83 -11.30
CA THR A 11 12.45 -29.08 -10.14
C THR A 11 11.69 -27.86 -10.67
N LEU A 12 10.36 -27.94 -10.60
CA LEU A 12 9.48 -26.79 -10.79
C LEU A 12 9.76 -25.80 -9.65
N ILE A 13 10.64 -24.82 -9.90
CA ILE A 13 10.82 -23.68 -9.02
C ILE A 13 9.56 -22.82 -9.19
N SER A 14 8.58 -23.04 -8.32
CA SER A 14 7.45 -22.12 -8.18
C SER A 14 8.03 -20.76 -7.78
N ALA A 15 8.06 -19.82 -8.72
CA ALA A 15 8.41 -18.44 -8.43
C ALA A 15 7.31 -17.88 -7.53
N ALA A 16 7.49 -17.97 -6.21
CA ALA A 16 6.68 -17.23 -5.26
C ALA A 16 6.95 -15.76 -5.53
N THR A 17 6.04 -15.09 -6.25
CA THR A 17 6.09 -13.64 -6.40
C THR A 17 5.94 -13.05 -5.02
N ALA A 18 7.02 -12.46 -4.49
CA ALA A 18 6.95 -11.74 -3.23
C ALA A 18 5.86 -10.68 -3.34
N ALA A 19 4.86 -10.76 -2.46
CA ALA A 19 3.73 -9.85 -2.50
C ALA A 19 4.25 -8.42 -2.27
N LYS A 20 4.17 -7.58 -3.30
CA LYS A 20 4.70 -6.21 -3.27
C LYS A 20 4.11 -5.43 -2.10
N GLN A 21 4.97 -4.82 -1.30
CA GLN A 21 4.57 -4.04 -0.15
C GLN A 21 3.72 -2.83 -0.57
N MET A 22 2.73 -2.47 0.26
CA MET A 22 1.90 -1.30 0.01
C MET A 22 2.73 -0.01 -0.02
N GLN A 23 2.44 0.85 -0.99
CA GLN A 23 3.12 2.13 -1.20
C GLN A 23 2.10 3.25 -1.30
N ILE A 24 2.35 4.35 -0.60
CA ILE A 24 1.60 5.61 -0.75
C ILE A 24 2.50 6.61 -1.46
N ASN A 25 2.04 7.16 -2.59
CA ASN A 25 2.72 8.26 -3.25
C ASN A 25 2.12 9.59 -2.85
N TYR A 26 2.98 10.61 -2.84
CA TYR A 26 2.64 12.00 -2.61
C TYR A 26 3.06 12.84 -3.80
N TYR A 27 2.32 13.91 -4.04
CA TYR A 27 2.46 14.75 -5.21
C TYR A 27 2.47 16.22 -4.82
N SER A 28 3.18 17.04 -5.60
CA SER A 28 3.28 18.48 -5.39
C SER A 28 2.14 19.27 -6.02
N ASP A 29 1.26 18.62 -6.78
CA ASP A 29 0.02 19.15 -7.35
C ASP A 29 -1.22 18.41 -6.79
N THR A 30 -2.41 18.88 -7.13
CA THR A 30 -3.67 18.28 -6.66
C THR A 30 -4.20 17.15 -7.55
N GLN A 31 -3.59 16.90 -8.72
CA GLN A 31 -4.07 15.91 -9.69
C GLN A 31 -3.26 14.61 -9.67
N CYS A 32 -2.34 14.45 -8.71
CA CYS A 32 -1.40 13.33 -8.61
C CYS A 32 -0.56 13.11 -9.87
N ARG A 33 -0.03 14.20 -10.45
CA ARG A 33 0.76 14.13 -11.69
C ARG A 33 2.26 14.38 -11.46
N ASN A 34 2.60 15.23 -10.51
CA ASN A 34 3.96 15.66 -10.20
C ASN A 34 4.42 14.97 -8.92
N TYR A 35 4.97 13.76 -9.08
CA TYR A 35 5.47 12.95 -7.96
C TYR A 35 6.47 13.72 -7.10
N ALA A 36 6.27 13.68 -5.78
CA ALA A 36 7.08 14.39 -4.79
C ALA A 36 7.79 13.44 -3.81
N GLY A 37 7.25 12.25 -3.58
CA GLY A 37 7.83 11.26 -2.68
C GLY A 37 6.88 10.12 -2.35
N GLN A 38 7.34 9.15 -1.57
CA GLN A 38 6.56 7.98 -1.18
C GLN A 38 6.79 7.58 0.28
N VAL A 39 5.85 6.80 0.79
CA VAL A 39 5.98 6.05 2.04
C VAL A 39 5.70 4.58 1.74
N ASP A 40 6.67 3.74 2.06
CA ASP A 40 6.52 2.28 2.00
C ASP A 40 5.88 1.81 3.31
N VAL A 41 4.68 1.23 3.22
CA VAL A 41 3.86 0.87 4.38
C VAL A 41 4.23 -0.56 4.83
N THR A 42 5.23 -0.68 5.70
CA THR A 42 5.70 -1.96 6.28
C THR A 42 4.83 -2.46 7.43
N TRP A 43 3.95 -1.61 7.93
CA TRP A 43 3.25 -1.77 9.22
C TRP A 43 1.76 -2.04 9.08
N ALA A 44 1.23 -2.11 7.86
CA ALA A 44 -0.17 -2.46 7.64
C ALA A 44 -0.43 -3.89 8.13
N ASN A 45 -1.46 -4.05 8.95
CA ASN A 45 -1.92 -5.35 9.44
C ASN A 45 -3.13 -5.80 8.62
N ALA A 46 -3.45 -7.09 8.71
CA ALA A 46 -4.75 -7.59 8.31
C ALA A 46 -5.86 -6.87 9.09
N LEU A 47 -6.98 -6.60 8.42
CA LEU A 47 -8.21 -6.13 9.06
C LEU A 47 -8.50 -6.97 10.32
N TYR A 48 -8.81 -6.31 11.44
CA TYR A 48 -9.23 -6.90 12.73
C TYR A 48 -8.15 -7.50 13.66
N SER A 49 -6.84 -7.40 13.37
CA SER A 49 -5.78 -8.03 14.20
C SER A 49 -5.14 -7.17 15.32
N GLY A 50 -5.77 -6.06 15.74
CA GLY A 50 -5.60 -5.56 17.11
C GLY A 50 -4.37 -4.69 17.47
N LYS A 51 -3.75 -3.96 16.54
CA LYS A 51 -2.91 -2.80 16.91
C LYS A 51 -3.29 -1.55 16.12
N THR A 52 -3.22 -0.39 16.79
CA THR A 52 -3.45 0.93 16.21
C THR A 52 -2.35 1.24 15.19
N ASN A 53 -2.59 0.88 13.93
CA ASN A 53 -1.71 1.11 12.78
C ASN A 53 -1.72 2.58 12.34
N CYS A 54 -1.55 3.48 13.29
CA CYS A 54 -1.60 4.89 12.99
C CYS A 54 -0.22 5.45 12.71
N TYR A 55 -0.08 6.12 11.58
CA TYR A 55 1.13 6.81 11.20
C TYR A 55 0.88 8.31 11.11
N ASN A 56 1.60 9.10 11.92
CA ASN A 56 1.55 10.56 11.88
C ASN A 56 2.45 11.05 10.76
N TYR A 57 1.86 11.45 9.65
CA TYR A 57 2.60 11.92 8.50
C TYR A 57 1.71 12.84 7.65
N SER A 58 2.27 13.98 7.30
CA SER A 58 1.62 15.03 6.51
C SER A 58 2.64 15.53 5.50
N TYR A 59 2.36 15.33 4.22
CA TYR A 59 3.25 15.73 3.14
C TYR A 59 2.46 15.92 1.84
N GLY A 60 3.04 16.67 0.90
CA GLY A 60 2.47 16.87 -0.43
C GLY A 60 1.15 17.65 -0.45
N ARG A 61 0.57 17.75 -1.64
CA ARG A 61 -0.75 18.33 -1.91
C ARG A 61 -1.79 17.27 -2.25
N ALA A 62 -1.36 16.21 -2.91
CA ALA A 62 -2.19 15.04 -3.16
C ALA A 62 -1.46 13.74 -2.83
N MET A 63 -2.23 12.68 -2.66
CA MET A 63 -1.71 11.34 -2.36
C MET A 63 -2.59 10.24 -2.97
N ASN A 64 -2.01 9.07 -3.25
CA ASN A 64 -2.73 7.86 -3.64
C ASN A 64 -2.04 6.60 -3.11
N ILE A 65 -2.77 5.47 -3.07
CA ILE A 65 -2.13 4.15 -2.91
C ILE A 65 -1.61 3.74 -4.29
N ALA A 66 -0.29 3.65 -4.43
CA ALA A 66 0.38 3.35 -5.70
C ALA A 66 0.63 1.86 -5.90
N GLU A 67 0.81 1.12 -4.81
CA GLU A 67 1.11 -0.31 -4.83
C GLU A 67 0.40 -1.01 -3.68
N CYS A 68 0.02 -2.27 -3.90
CA CYS A 68 -0.76 -3.04 -2.95
C CYS A 68 -0.63 -4.56 -3.18
N GLN A 69 -0.67 -5.36 -2.11
CA GLN A 69 -0.67 -6.82 -2.21
C GLN A 69 -1.98 -7.38 -2.80
N VAL A 70 -1.90 -8.63 -3.28
CA VAL A 70 -3.04 -9.40 -3.81
C VAL A 70 -4.13 -9.52 -2.73
N GLY A 71 -5.36 -9.12 -3.08
CA GLY A 71 -6.51 -8.99 -2.16
C GLY A 71 -6.99 -7.55 -2.00
N GLY A 72 -6.11 -6.58 -2.30
CA GLY A 72 -6.41 -5.16 -2.23
C GLY A 72 -6.11 -4.55 -0.86
N CYS A 73 -6.20 -3.23 -0.77
CA CYS A 73 -5.91 -2.50 0.45
C CYS A 73 -6.57 -1.15 0.46
N PHE A 74 -6.63 -0.55 1.63
CA PHE A 74 -7.12 0.79 1.82
C PHE A 74 -6.39 1.48 2.98
N CYS A 75 -6.46 2.79 3.02
CA CYS A 75 -5.98 3.63 4.11
C CYS A 75 -7.08 4.59 4.55
N ASN A 76 -7.39 4.59 5.84
CA ASN A 76 -8.20 5.64 6.45
C ASN A 76 -7.31 6.86 6.69
N LEU A 77 -7.79 8.03 6.31
CA LEU A 77 -7.13 9.32 6.43
C LEU A 77 -7.79 10.14 7.54
N TYR A 78 -6.97 10.89 8.27
CA TYR A 78 -7.41 11.61 9.46
C TYR A 78 -6.87 13.04 9.45
N LYS A 79 -7.71 14.00 9.85
CA LYS A 79 -7.32 15.41 9.99
C LYS A 79 -6.50 15.67 11.26
N GLY A 80 -6.69 14.84 12.28
CA GLY A 80 -5.92 14.88 13.52
C GLY A 80 -4.71 13.95 13.51
N LYS A 81 -3.78 14.17 14.43
CA LYS A 81 -2.72 13.22 14.75
C LYS A 81 -3.28 12.02 15.52
N ASN A 82 -2.53 10.93 15.50
CA ASN A 82 -2.84 9.66 16.16
C ASN A 82 -4.19 9.08 15.72
N CYS A 83 -4.55 9.30 14.46
CA CYS A 83 -5.73 8.77 13.80
C CYS A 83 -7.03 9.19 14.48
N ASN A 84 -7.03 10.46 14.90
CA ASN A 84 -8.21 11.16 15.41
C ASN A 84 -8.85 11.98 14.29
N GLU A 85 -10.16 12.21 14.38
CA GLU A 85 -10.92 12.99 13.39
C GLU A 85 -10.85 12.37 11.98
N TYR A 86 -11.59 11.28 11.79
CA TYR A 86 -11.71 10.60 10.50
C TYR A 86 -12.11 11.60 9.41
N MET A 87 -11.42 11.52 8.27
CA MET A 87 -11.60 12.42 7.14
C MET A 87 -12.18 11.69 5.94
N ASP A 88 -11.50 10.63 5.50
CA ASP A 88 -11.76 9.95 4.24
C ASP A 88 -11.10 8.56 4.24
N GLN A 89 -11.43 7.74 3.25
CA GLN A 89 -10.77 6.47 2.99
C GLN A 89 -10.25 6.44 1.56
N MET A 90 -8.99 6.10 1.40
CA MET A 90 -8.34 5.87 0.11
C MET A 90 -8.28 4.38 -0.16
N VAL A 91 -8.80 3.91 -1.28
CA VAL A 91 -8.86 2.49 -1.63
C VAL A 91 -7.99 2.24 -2.87
N TYR A 92 -7.17 1.20 -2.86
CA TYR A 92 -6.32 0.89 -4.01
C TYR A 92 -7.18 0.56 -5.24
N GLY A 93 -6.87 1.20 -6.37
CA GLY A 93 -7.56 0.98 -7.65
C GLY A 93 -8.97 1.58 -7.74
N ASP A 94 -9.40 2.44 -6.81
CA ASP A 94 -10.67 3.16 -6.96
C ASP A 94 -10.58 4.21 -8.10
N GLN A 95 -11.74 4.54 -8.67
CA GLN A 95 -11.86 5.50 -9.77
C GLN A 95 -11.39 6.92 -9.38
N PHE A 96 -11.23 7.19 -8.08
CA PHE A 96 -10.84 8.48 -7.51
C PHE A 96 -9.50 8.43 -6.77
N GLY A 97 -8.62 7.47 -7.04
CA GLY A 97 -7.47 7.14 -6.17
C GLY A 97 -6.54 8.27 -5.79
N CYS A 98 -6.51 9.35 -6.57
CA CYS A 98 -5.89 10.59 -6.15
C CYS A 98 -6.76 11.37 -5.16
N ARG A 99 -6.26 11.55 -3.93
CA ARG A 99 -6.87 12.44 -2.93
C ARG A 99 -6.19 13.82 -2.98
N PRO A 100 -6.85 14.88 -3.48
CA PRO A 100 -6.24 16.19 -3.76
C PRO A 100 -6.05 17.08 -2.51
N TRP A 101 -6.10 16.49 -1.32
CA TRP A 101 -6.08 17.18 -0.02
C TRP A 101 -5.12 16.52 0.97
N ALA A 102 -3.99 15.98 0.49
CA ALA A 102 -2.98 15.36 1.35
C ALA A 102 -2.44 16.35 2.41
N ASN A 103 -2.43 17.65 2.10
CA ASN A 103 -2.04 18.71 3.04
C ASN A 103 -3.00 18.91 4.22
N GLN A 104 -4.18 18.30 4.19
CA GLN A 104 -5.16 18.30 5.29
C GLN A 104 -5.10 17.01 6.13
N VAL A 105 -4.33 16.01 5.68
CA VAL A 105 -4.16 14.72 6.36
C VAL A 105 -2.99 14.83 7.32
N GLN A 106 -3.21 14.60 8.61
CA GLN A 106 -2.16 14.61 9.62
C GLN A 106 -1.74 13.21 10.05
N SER A 107 -2.61 12.23 9.85
CA SER A 107 -2.27 10.83 10.07
C SER A 107 -3.11 9.91 9.21
N PHE A 108 -2.63 8.67 9.03
CA PHE A 108 -3.36 7.65 8.29
C PHE A 108 -3.12 6.25 8.87
N ALA A 109 -4.05 5.35 8.60
CA ALA A 109 -3.94 3.95 8.98
C ALA A 109 -4.33 3.05 7.80
N CYS A 110 -3.44 2.15 7.41
CA CYS A 110 -3.59 1.28 6.25
C CYS A 110 -3.78 -0.19 6.62
N TYR A 111 -4.51 -0.89 5.76
CA TYR A 111 -4.92 -2.28 5.97
C TYR A 111 -4.92 -3.05 4.65
N TYR A 112 -4.47 -4.30 4.70
CA TYR A 112 -4.66 -5.25 3.62
C TYR A 112 -6.04 -5.91 3.73
N ARG A 113 -6.71 -6.08 2.60
CA ARG A 113 -7.91 -6.90 2.46
C ARG A 113 -7.44 -8.32 2.17
N GLY A 114 -7.63 -9.22 3.15
CA GLY A 114 -7.35 -10.64 3.00
C GLY A 114 -8.34 -11.34 2.08
#